data_AF-A0A7C2AWM4-F1
#
_entry.id   AF-A0A7C2AWM4-F1
#
_cell.length_a   1.000
_cell.length_b   1.000
_cell.length_c   1.000
_cell.angle_alpha   90.00
_cell.angle_beta   90.00
_cell.angle_gamma   90.00
#
_symmetry.space_group_name_H-M   'P 1'
#
loop_
_entity.id
_entity.type
_entity.pdbx_description
1 polymer ?
#
loop_
_entity_poly.entity_id
_entity_poly.type
_entity_poly.pdbx_seq_one_letter_code
_entity_poly.pdbx_strand_id
1 'polypeptide(L)'
;MEIKPGKTYENIFSSITEVEKLDFTKLYKNGYTNVLLKSDNFVAKYTTLPINIILNKELMENNDIYIGNNPGFIIVKDGMIRYVVINGFLYDTMDDIGKIENGIVY
;
A
#
# COMPACT_ATOMS: atom_id res chain seq x y z
N MET A 1 17.24 12.57 -4.27
CA MET A 1 16.03 11.78 -3.95
C MET A 1 15.32 11.49 -5.24
N GLU A 2 14.67 10.34 -5.34
CA GLU A 2 13.96 9.88 -6.54
C GLU A 2 12.56 9.41 -6.14
N ILE A 3 11.55 9.65 -6.99
CA ILE A 3 10.19 9.16 -6.78
C ILE A 3 9.95 8.00 -7.76
N LYS A 4 9.36 6.90 -7.27
CA LYS A 4 8.99 5.74 -8.10
C LYS A 4 7.57 5.26 -7.78
N PRO A 5 6.85 4.68 -8.74
CA PRO A 5 5.62 3.96 -8.49
C PRO A 5 5.72 3.00 -7.30
N GLY A 6 4.65 2.95 -6.50
CA GLY A 6 4.48 1.91 -5.50
C GLY A 6 4.21 0.57 -6.17
N LYS A 7 4.41 -0.52 -5.44
CA LYS A 7 4.13 -1.87 -5.93
C LYS A 7 2.91 -2.45 -5.23
N THR A 8 2.22 -3.35 -5.93
CA THR A 8 1.24 -4.24 -5.31
C THR A 8 1.92 -5.56 -4.96
N TYR A 9 1.72 -6.04 -3.73
CA TYR A 9 2.23 -7.33 -3.30
C TYR A 9 1.51 -8.45 -4.06
N GLU A 10 2.26 -9.40 -4.61
CA GLU A 10 1.72 -10.41 -5.56
C GLU A 10 0.77 -11.42 -4.90
N ASN A 11 0.88 -11.62 -3.59
CA ASN A 11 0.02 -12.53 -2.85
C ASN A 11 -1.42 -12.02 -2.79
N ILE A 12 -2.36 -12.92 -3.08
CA ILE A 12 -3.79 -12.68 -2.97
C ILE A 12 -4.25 -13.17 -1.60
N PHE A 13 -4.74 -12.26 -0.77
CA PHE A 13 -5.25 -12.56 0.56
C PHE A 13 -6.73 -12.94 0.51
N SER A 14 -7.14 -13.88 1.37
CA SER A 14 -8.54 -14.32 1.46
C SER A 14 -9.34 -13.56 2.50
N SER A 15 -8.66 -12.88 3.43
CA SER A 15 -9.30 -12.07 4.47
C SER A 15 -8.43 -10.90 4.91
N ILE A 16 -9.06 -9.86 5.47
CA ILE A 16 -8.34 -8.75 6.10
C ILE A 16 -7.41 -9.24 7.21
N THR A 17 -7.88 -10.19 8.03
CA THR A 17 -7.10 -10.76 9.14
C THR A 17 -5.79 -11.41 8.71
N GLU A 18 -5.66 -11.85 7.45
CA GLU A 18 -4.36 -12.28 6.90
C GLU A 18 -3.44 -11.09 6.61
N VAL A 19 -4.01 -9.99 6.11
CA VAL A 19 -3.29 -8.73 5.85
C VAL A 19 -2.81 -8.10 7.16
N GLU A 20 -3.62 -8.13 8.23
CA GLU A 20 -3.24 -7.55 9.54
C GLU A 20 -1.99 -8.21 10.15
N LYS A 21 -1.69 -9.45 9.76
CA LYS A 21 -0.53 -10.21 10.24
C LYS A 21 0.76 -9.90 9.47
N LEU A 22 0.68 -9.08 8.42
CA LEU A 22 1.84 -8.73 7.62
C LEU A 22 2.77 -7.79 8.38
N ASP A 23 4.06 -7.94 8.12
CA ASP A 23 5.07 -6.97 8.51
C ASP A 23 5.04 -5.81 7.50
N PHE A 24 4.24 -4.78 7.81
CA PHE A 24 4.11 -3.59 6.96
C PHE A 24 5.44 -2.85 6.80
N THR A 25 6.29 -2.81 7.83
CA THR A 25 7.62 -2.19 7.75
C THR A 25 8.47 -2.89 6.69
N LYS A 26 8.44 -4.22 6.67
CA LYS A 26 9.10 -5.00 5.63
C LYS A 26 8.52 -4.74 4.25
N LEU A 27 7.19 -4.64 4.12
CA LEU A 27 6.54 -4.31 2.86
C LEU A 27 7.02 -2.96 2.31
N TYR A 28 7.05 -1.91 3.15
CA TYR A 28 7.48 -0.57 2.73
C TYR A 28 8.94 -0.51 2.33
N LYS A 29 9.82 -1.21 3.06
CA LYS A 29 11.24 -1.33 2.71
C LYS A 29 11.48 -1.99 1.34
N ASN A 30 10.50 -2.77 0.85
CA ASN A 30 10.52 -3.37 -0.48
C ASN A 30 9.70 -2.59 -1.52
N GLY A 31 9.04 -1.51 -1.11
CA GLY A 31 8.30 -0.57 -1.95
C GLY A 31 6.86 -0.97 -2.24
N TYR A 32 6.28 -1.85 -1.43
CA TYR A 32 4.88 -2.22 -1.56
C TYR A 32 3.98 -1.19 -0.87
N THR A 33 3.01 -0.67 -1.61
CA THR A 33 2.00 0.29 -1.13
C THR A 33 0.60 -0.29 -1.15
N ASN A 34 0.42 -1.44 -1.82
CA ASN A 34 -0.87 -2.09 -1.99
C ASN A 34 -0.79 -3.60 -1.77
N VAL A 35 -1.91 -4.21 -1.38
CA VAL A 35 -2.14 -5.66 -1.36
C VAL A 35 -3.40 -6.02 -2.13
N LEU A 36 -3.49 -7.26 -2.62
CA LEU A 36 -4.71 -7.77 -3.24
C LEU A 36 -5.52 -8.59 -2.25
N LEU A 37 -6.79 -8.24 -2.09
CA LEU A 37 -7.76 -9.01 -1.30
C LEU A 37 -8.83 -9.57 -2.23
N LYS A 38 -9.16 -10.85 -2.04
CA LYS A 38 -10.25 -11.49 -2.80
C LYS A 38 -11.59 -10.85 -2.44
N SER A 39 -12.30 -10.31 -3.45
CA SER A 39 -13.43 -9.40 -3.23
C SER A 39 -14.75 -10.06 -2.79
N ASP A 40 -14.89 -11.38 -2.94
CA ASP A 40 -16.18 -12.09 -2.94
C ASP A 40 -17.06 -11.85 -1.69
N ASN A 41 -16.47 -11.45 -0.55
CA ASN A 41 -17.21 -11.23 0.71
C ASN A 41 -16.78 -9.96 1.49
N PHE A 42 -16.03 -9.04 0.89
CA PHE A 42 -15.52 -7.87 1.63
C PHE A 42 -16.45 -6.67 1.49
N VAL A 43 -17.13 -6.29 2.58
CA VAL A 43 -18.20 -5.25 2.59
C VAL A 43 -17.81 -3.99 3.38
N ALA A 44 -16.55 -3.86 3.82
CA ALA A 44 -16.12 -2.68 4.56
C ALA A 44 -15.81 -1.50 3.61
N LYS A 45 -16.21 -0.29 4.02
CA LYS A 45 -15.87 0.97 3.31
C LYS A 45 -14.52 1.56 3.71
N TYR A 46 -13.99 1.18 4.88
CA TYR A 46 -12.73 1.69 5.43
C TYR A 46 -11.93 0.57 6.08
N THR A 47 -10.62 0.76 6.19
CA THR A 47 -9.70 -0.16 6.87
C THR A 47 -8.75 0.64 7.77
N THR A 48 -8.45 0.14 8.96
CA THR A 48 -7.42 0.74 9.81
C THR A 48 -6.02 0.26 9.44
N LEU A 49 -5.88 -0.47 8.33
CA LEU A 49 -4.60 -0.98 7.88
C LEU A 49 -3.79 0.09 7.15
N PRO A 50 -2.49 0.23 7.45
CA PRO A 50 -1.65 1.25 6.84
C PRO A 50 -1.20 0.86 5.42
N ILE A 51 -2.05 0.20 4.64
CA ILE A 51 -1.77 -0.23 3.27
C ILE A 51 -3.03 -0.14 2.42
N ASN A 52 -2.89 0.14 1.12
CA ASN A 52 -4.03 0.10 0.22
C ASN A 52 -4.49 -1.33 -0.01
N ILE A 53 -5.80 -1.53 -0.03
CA ILE A 53 -6.43 -2.81 -0.31
C ILE A 53 -7.08 -2.73 -1.67
N ILE A 54 -6.56 -3.50 -2.62
CA ILE A 54 -7.09 -3.61 -3.97
C ILE A 54 -8.01 -4.84 -4.02
N LEU A 55 -9.22 -4.67 -4.55
CA LEU A 55 -10.21 -5.74 -4.70
C LEU A 55 -10.30 -6.29 -6.13
N ASN A 56 -9.81 -5.52 -7.11
CA ASN A 56 -9.76 -5.92 -8.51
C ASN A 56 -8.31 -6.09 -8.97
N LYS A 57 -7.95 -7.31 -9.41
CA LYS A 57 -6.60 -7.63 -9.89
C LYS A 57 -6.16 -6.77 -11.07
N GLU A 58 -7.08 -6.32 -11.92
CA GLU A 58 -6.76 -5.47 -13.08
C GLU A 58 -6.18 -4.12 -12.66
N LEU A 59 -6.50 -3.64 -11.44
CA LEU A 59 -5.94 -2.40 -10.89
C LEU A 59 -4.49 -2.56 -10.42
N MET A 60 -3.94 -3.79 -10.38
CA MET A 60 -2.53 -4.01 -10.01
C MET A 60 -1.55 -3.43 -11.02
N GLU A 61 -1.95 -3.33 -12.29
CA GLU A 61 -1.06 -2.95 -13.40
C GLU A 61 -0.88 -1.43 -13.53
N ASN A 62 -1.72 -0.63 -12.88
CA ASN A 62 -1.72 0.82 -13.01
C ASN A 62 -1.27 1.51 -11.70
N ASN A 63 0.02 1.40 -11.39
CA ASN A 63 0.66 2.16 -10.30
C ASN A 63 1.38 3.43 -10.79
N ASP A 64 1.18 3.81 -12.05
CA ASP A 64 1.86 4.96 -12.63
C ASP A 64 1.48 6.25 -11.90
N ILE A 65 2.48 7.12 -11.73
CA ILE A 65 2.30 8.41 -11.06
C ILE A 65 1.71 9.39 -12.07
N TYR A 66 0.38 9.49 -12.06
CA TYR A 66 -0.40 10.38 -12.92
C TYR A 66 -1.49 11.10 -12.13
N ILE A 67 -1.89 12.27 -12.63
CA ILE A 67 -3.04 12.99 -12.08
C ILE A 67 -4.29 12.14 -12.27
N GLY A 68 -5.03 11.91 -11.18
CA GLY A 68 -6.25 11.10 -11.17
C GLY A 68 -6.05 9.63 -10.77
N ASN A 69 -4.81 9.14 -10.70
CA ASN A 69 -4.50 7.80 -10.18
C ASN A 69 -4.44 7.76 -8.64
N ASN A 70 -4.45 6.55 -8.07
CA ASN A 70 -4.22 6.33 -6.65
C ASN A 70 -2.85 6.91 -6.23
N PRO A 71 -2.77 7.77 -5.20
CA PRO A 71 -1.52 8.36 -4.72
C PRO A 71 -0.69 7.36 -3.91
N GLY A 72 -0.16 6.33 -4.60
CA GLY A 72 0.71 5.28 -4.06
C GLY A 72 2.09 5.31 -4.71
N PHE A 73 3.12 5.78 -3.99
CA PHE A 73 4.49 5.87 -4.53
C PHE A 73 5.55 5.82 -3.43
N ILE A 74 6.81 5.64 -3.82
CA ILE A 74 7.95 5.58 -2.90
C ILE A 74 8.91 6.72 -3.16
N ILE A 75 9.60 7.16 -2.10
CA ILE A 75 10.66 8.16 -2.16
C ILE A 75 11.97 7.48 -1.75
N VAL A 76 12.88 7.39 -2.73
CA VAL A 76 14.19 6.79 -2.58
C VAL A 76 15.22 7.86 -2.25
N LYS A 77 16.01 7.63 -1.21
CA LYS A 77 17.12 8.48 -0.79
C LYS A 77 18.35 7.58 -0.57
N ASP A 78 19.47 7.94 -1.18
CA ASP A 78 20.74 7.22 -1.03
C ASP A 78 20.63 5.71 -1.35
N GLY A 79 19.86 5.38 -2.39
CA GLY A 79 19.61 4.00 -2.83
C GLY A 79 18.61 3.21 -1.97
N MET A 80 18.11 3.78 -0.88
CA MET A 80 17.15 3.14 0.02
C MET A 80 15.78 3.80 -0.06
N ILE A 81 14.72 3.01 0.12
CA ILE A 81 13.36 3.53 0.25
C ILE A 81 13.27 4.19 1.63
N ARG A 82 13.22 5.53 1.67
CA ARG A 82 13.13 6.29 2.92
C ARG A 82 11.68 6.56 3.31
N TYR A 83 10.84 6.86 2.31
CA TYR A 83 9.42 7.09 2.55
C TYR A 83 8.56 6.29 1.59
N VAL A 84 7.36 5.95 2.04
CA VAL A 84 6.28 5.48 1.19
C VAL A 84 5.08 6.41 1.36
N VAL A 85 4.39 6.68 0.26
CA VAL A 85 3.11 7.38 0.25
C VAL A 85 2.03 6.36 -0.06
N ILE A 86 1.06 6.24 0.83
CA ILE A 86 -0.06 5.30 0.70
C ILE A 86 -1.33 6.10 0.87
N ASN A 87 -2.15 6.16 -0.18
CA ASN A 87 -3.38 6.94 -0.21
C ASN A 87 -3.18 8.41 0.20
N GLY A 88 -2.04 9.00 -0.15
CA GLY A 88 -1.70 10.39 0.18
C GLY A 88 -1.10 10.60 1.58
N PHE A 89 -1.01 9.56 2.42
CA PHE A 89 -0.30 9.63 3.70
C PHE A 89 1.17 9.26 3.53
N LEU A 90 2.07 10.05 4.12
CA LEU A 90 3.52 9.81 4.10
C LEU A 90 3.94 8.98 5.31
N TYR A 91 4.69 7.92 5.07
CA TYR A 91 5.25 7.03 6.09
C TYR A 91 6.77 6.99 5.96
N ASP A 92 7.48 7.14 7.07
CA ASP A 92 8.93 6.91 7.14
C ASP A 92 9.20 5.42 7.38
N THR A 93 10.05 4.81 6.56
CA THR A 93 10.36 3.37 6.65
C THR A 93 11.36 3.03 7.76
N MET A 94 11.95 4.04 8.39
CA MET A 94 12.93 3.91 9.46
C MET A 94 12.36 4.19 10.86
N ASP A 95 11.15 4.73 10.95
CA ASP A 95 10.42 4.92 12.20
C ASP A 95 9.42 3.78 12.42
N ASP A 96 8.99 3.58 13.67
CA ASP A 96 7.92 2.63 13.98
C ASP A 96 6.58 3.13 13.39
N ILE A 97 5.83 2.20 12.79
CA ILE A 97 4.50 2.47 12.22
C ILE A 97 3.54 2.74 13.38
N GLY A 98 3.24 4.02 13.64
CA GLY A 98 2.22 4.44 14.61
C GLY A 98 0.80 4.01 14.23
N LYS A 99 -0.18 4.29 15.10
CA LYS A 99 -1.61 4.07 14.78
C LYS A 99 -2.08 5.04 13.70
N ILE A 100 -2.55 4.53 12.56
CA ILE A 100 -3.04 5.32 11.43
C ILE A 100 -4.35 4.71 10.90
N GLU A 101 -5.27 5.56 10.43
CA GLU A 101 -6.51 5.19 9.73
C GLU A 101 -6.34 5.42 8.21
N ASN A 102 -6.73 4.46 7.35
CA ASN A 102 -6.56 4.57 5.89
C ASN A 102 -7.87 4.32 5.12
N GLY A 103 -8.02 4.93 3.95
CA GLY A 103 -9.17 4.71 3.07
C GLY A 103 -8.99 3.48 2.17
N ILE A 104 -10.08 2.78 1.85
CA ILE A 104 -10.10 1.71 0.83
C ILE A 104 -10.20 2.35 -0.56
N VAL A 105 -9.50 1.80 -1.55
CA VAL A 105 -9.54 2.26 -2.94
C VAL A 105 -10.29 1.25 -3.81
N TYR A 106 -11.32 1.71 -4.53
CA TYR A 106 -12.22 0.93 -5.38
C TYR A 106 -11.98 1.16 -6.86
#